data_AF-A0A817FL76-F1
#
_entry.id   AF-A0A817FL76-F1
#
_cell.length_a   1.000
_cell.length_b   1.000
_cell.length_c   1.000
_cell.angle_alpha   90.00
_cell.angle_beta   90.00
_cell.angle_gamma   90.00
#
_symmetry.space_group_name_H-M   'P 1'
#
loop_
_entity.id
_entity.type
_entity.pdbx_description
1 polymer ?
#
loop_
_entity_poly.entity_id
_entity_poly.type
_entity_poly.pdbx_seq_one_letter_code
_entity_poly.pdbx_strand_id
1 'polypeptide(L)'
;MSCKKNDVATLIKQNDRSITIQKPKKTSKSSPVWKQFSIVFVNSVQQELVICDNCRYLLVYRQRDGTTCMMKHLRSCQGSTTSSNSCSSQQAKVTEYYSSTSTLNIPKRIKEKVKAACTEFTALDCRAFELVRGEGFLKLAQSVFDAGRPVSHLSSVNIKGLIPSPITISRDIDRLYEEKKLQLANLCMNMSSYSVVCDFWTERFTGLSYCGLALSHVTEDYQLQNFVLDCVLYDAELPSANNIRTFVDSRLLSYGLILNDSIFVVTDNEKKMRSAFKEKCTRIGCSIHFVNKQLEHSFTSTELDKKPVDCKNAQNLFRYVRTIATYVRRSYRQIKLKRKLQLYSDTRFNGVFYMLEVFLDVYDELPGVVNNDLIDYLTAIDKDLLEELCDFLKLFDQAIDELSDEEKPTIYKVIPIRQLLLNHCEIKCDDSDGLKELKFFLGKSTLRLTLRFTSSWATLT
;
A
#
# COMPACT_ATOMS: atom_id res chain seq x y z
N MET A 1 -41.16 -44.82 3.11
CA MET A 1 -40.49 -44.07 2.04
C MET A 1 -40.88 -42.60 2.16
N SER A 2 -39.91 -41.69 2.08
CA SER A 2 -40.16 -40.23 2.13
C SER A 2 -40.59 -39.76 0.74
N CYS A 3 -41.77 -39.13 0.63
CA CYS A 3 -42.29 -38.60 -0.63
C CYS A 3 -41.63 -37.25 -0.97
N LYS A 4 -41.41 -36.96 -2.26
CA LYS A 4 -40.83 -35.66 -2.67
C LYS A 4 -41.82 -34.53 -2.35
N LYS A 5 -41.29 -33.37 -1.93
CA LYS A 5 -42.08 -32.19 -1.54
C LYS A 5 -43.14 -31.76 -2.57
N ASN A 6 -42.80 -31.83 -3.86
CA ASN A 6 -43.70 -31.41 -4.95
C ASN A 6 -44.88 -32.37 -5.13
N ASP A 7 -44.66 -33.67 -4.91
CA ASP A 7 -45.71 -34.69 -5.01
C ASP A 7 -46.71 -34.51 -3.86
N VAL A 8 -46.18 -34.30 -2.64
CA VAL A 8 -47.01 -34.03 -1.45
C VAL A 8 -47.77 -32.71 -1.59
N ALA A 9 -47.17 -31.68 -2.17
CA ALA A 9 -47.86 -30.41 -2.42
C ALA A 9 -49.01 -30.56 -3.43
N THR A 10 -48.85 -31.41 -4.44
CA THR A 10 -49.91 -31.72 -5.42
C THR A 10 -51.05 -32.49 -4.76
N LEU A 11 -50.73 -33.51 -3.96
CA LEU A 11 -51.73 -34.30 -3.22
C LEU A 11 -52.52 -33.43 -2.21
N ILE A 12 -51.87 -32.46 -1.54
CA ILE A 12 -52.54 -31.52 -0.63
C ILE A 12 -53.50 -30.60 -1.40
N LYS A 13 -53.13 -30.14 -2.60
CA LYS A 13 -54.02 -29.34 -3.45
C LYS A 13 -55.22 -30.13 -3.96
N GLN A 14 -55.04 -31.43 -4.19
CA GLN A 14 -56.10 -32.33 -4.66
C GLN A 14 -56.97 -32.88 -3.52
N ASN A 15 -56.70 -32.52 -2.26
CA ASN A 15 -57.41 -32.96 -1.07
C ASN A 15 -57.50 -34.49 -0.95
N ASP A 16 -56.39 -35.16 -1.28
CA ASP A 16 -56.29 -36.63 -1.30
C ASP A 16 -56.46 -37.24 0.09
N ARG A 17 -57.25 -38.31 0.20
CA ARG A 17 -57.56 -39.00 1.45
C ARG A 17 -56.35 -39.65 2.12
N SER A 18 -55.27 -39.86 1.38
CA SER A 18 -54.00 -40.41 1.88
C SER A 18 -53.22 -39.44 2.77
N ILE A 19 -53.57 -38.15 2.78
CA ILE A 19 -52.87 -37.14 3.59
C ILE A 19 -53.60 -36.89 4.90
N THR A 20 -52.83 -36.88 5.98
CA THR A 20 -53.31 -36.41 7.29
C THR A 20 -52.36 -35.35 7.83
N ILE A 21 -52.91 -34.24 8.32
CA ILE A 21 -52.15 -33.13 8.91
C ILE A 21 -52.45 -33.12 10.41
N GLN A 22 -51.42 -33.22 11.25
CA GLN A 22 -51.60 -33.30 12.70
C GLN A 22 -50.63 -32.38 13.43
N LYS A 23 -51.07 -31.87 14.59
CA LYS A 23 -50.22 -31.10 15.50
C LYS A 23 -49.21 -32.02 16.19
N PRO A 24 -47.96 -31.56 16.42
CA PRO A 24 -47.01 -32.32 17.21
C PRO A 24 -47.50 -32.48 18.65
N LYS A 25 -47.19 -33.62 19.28
CA LYS A 25 -47.45 -33.84 20.71
C LYS A 25 -46.65 -32.82 21.53
N LYS A 26 -47.32 -32.06 22.39
CA LYS A 26 -46.71 -31.01 23.21
C LYS A 26 -45.87 -31.63 24.33
N THR A 27 -44.60 -31.26 24.41
CA THR A 27 -43.68 -31.64 25.49
C THR A 27 -43.07 -30.38 26.12
N SER A 28 -42.52 -30.47 27.33
CA SER A 28 -41.90 -29.31 28.01
C SER A 28 -40.73 -28.69 27.22
N LYS A 29 -40.14 -29.44 26.28
CA LYS A 29 -39.05 -29.00 25.38
C LYS A 29 -39.53 -28.53 23.99
N SER A 30 -40.83 -28.48 23.72
CA SER A 30 -41.33 -28.11 22.38
C SER A 30 -41.28 -26.59 22.15
N SER A 31 -40.67 -26.18 21.04
CA SER A 31 -40.57 -24.77 20.64
C SER A 31 -41.94 -24.10 20.43
N PRO A 32 -42.15 -22.84 20.84
CA PRO A 32 -43.42 -22.12 20.69
C PRO A 32 -43.91 -22.02 19.24
N VAL A 33 -42.99 -22.11 18.27
CA VAL A 33 -43.28 -22.00 16.83
C VAL A 33 -44.27 -23.05 16.34
N TRP A 34 -44.31 -24.22 16.97
CA TRP A 34 -45.22 -25.32 16.62
C TRP A 34 -46.70 -24.99 16.81
N LYS A 35 -47.03 -23.89 17.51
CA LYS A 35 -48.41 -23.36 17.56
C LYS A 35 -48.95 -23.01 16.17
N GLN A 36 -48.09 -22.66 15.21
CA GLN A 36 -48.47 -22.17 13.87
C GLN A 36 -48.09 -23.13 12.73
N PHE A 37 -47.60 -24.33 13.06
CA PHE A 37 -47.27 -25.37 12.07
C PHE A 37 -47.82 -26.73 12.48
N SER A 38 -48.09 -27.56 11.46
CA SER A 38 -48.54 -28.93 11.61
C SER A 38 -47.66 -29.88 10.79
N ILE A 39 -47.55 -31.14 11.23
CA ILE A 39 -46.75 -32.19 10.57
C ILE A 39 -47.62 -32.91 9.54
N VAL A 40 -47.02 -33.23 8.39
CA VAL A 40 -47.69 -33.93 7.29
C VAL A 40 -47.42 -35.44 7.35
N PHE A 41 -48.48 -36.24 7.26
CA PHE A 41 -48.45 -37.70 7.14
C PHE A 41 -49.01 -38.10 5.78
N VAL A 42 -48.38 -39.07 5.13
CA VAL A 42 -48.87 -39.71 3.90
C VAL A 42 -49.03 -41.19 4.18
N ASN A 43 -50.23 -41.74 3.99
CA ASN A 43 -50.59 -43.12 4.35
C ASN A 43 -50.18 -43.48 5.79
N SER A 44 -50.45 -42.58 6.75
CA SER A 44 -50.06 -42.70 8.16
C SER A 44 -48.55 -42.72 8.45
N VAL A 45 -47.69 -42.44 7.46
CA VAL A 45 -46.24 -42.31 7.63
C VAL A 45 -45.85 -40.85 7.73
N GLN A 46 -45.18 -40.48 8.82
CA GLN A 46 -44.67 -39.12 9.04
C GLN A 46 -43.66 -38.73 7.96
N GLN A 47 -43.85 -37.58 7.34
CA GLN A 47 -42.92 -37.03 6.35
C GLN A 47 -41.98 -36.00 7.00
N GLU A 48 -40.82 -35.75 6.37
CA GLU A 48 -39.90 -34.66 6.73
C GLU A 48 -40.43 -33.30 6.25
N LEU A 49 -41.73 -33.08 6.39
CA LEU A 49 -42.47 -31.93 5.86
C LEU A 49 -43.40 -31.38 6.93
N VAL A 50 -43.42 -30.06 7.04
CA VAL A 50 -44.35 -29.30 7.89
C VAL A 50 -45.08 -28.28 7.06
N ILE A 51 -46.32 -28.00 7.44
CA ILE A 51 -47.17 -27.02 6.76
C ILE A 51 -47.47 -25.87 7.72
N CYS A 52 -47.37 -24.63 7.23
CA CYS A 52 -47.83 -23.47 7.97
C CYS A 52 -49.36 -23.50 8.02
N ASP A 53 -49.94 -23.37 9.21
CA ASP A 53 -51.40 -23.39 9.36
C ASP A 53 -52.07 -22.16 8.72
N ASN A 54 -51.30 -21.09 8.53
CA ASN A 54 -51.79 -19.79 8.13
C ASN A 54 -51.77 -19.59 6.61
N CYS A 55 -50.61 -19.76 5.98
CA CYS A 55 -50.47 -19.61 4.51
C CYS A 55 -50.47 -20.95 3.76
N ARG A 56 -50.60 -22.09 4.47
CA ARG A 56 -50.54 -23.46 3.90
C ARG A 56 -49.26 -23.78 3.13
N TYR A 57 -48.19 -23.01 3.31
CA TYR A 57 -46.91 -23.25 2.65
C TYR A 57 -46.18 -24.46 3.26
N LEU A 58 -45.68 -25.36 2.42
CA LEU A 58 -44.89 -26.52 2.85
C LEU A 58 -43.40 -26.17 3.02
N LEU A 59 -42.83 -26.60 4.13
CA LEU A 59 -41.42 -26.51 4.46
C LEU A 59 -40.84 -27.90 4.68
N VAL A 60 -39.56 -28.09 4.31
CA VAL A 60 -38.81 -29.28 4.68
C VAL A 60 -38.33 -29.10 6.12
N TYR A 61 -38.59 -30.09 6.96
CA TYR A 61 -38.20 -30.10 8.36
C TYR A 61 -37.68 -31.47 8.76
N ARG A 62 -36.44 -31.49 9.25
CA ARG A 62 -35.84 -32.64 9.92
C ARG A 62 -35.61 -32.28 11.37
N GLN A 63 -35.88 -33.21 12.26
CA GLN A 63 -35.77 -32.96 13.71
C GLN A 63 -34.36 -32.48 14.12
N ARG A 64 -33.31 -32.93 13.41
CA ARG A 64 -31.92 -32.53 13.64
C ARG A 64 -31.59 -31.09 13.24
N ASP A 65 -32.35 -30.48 12.31
CA ASP A 65 -32.02 -29.16 11.74
C ASP A 65 -32.62 -28.00 12.58
N GLY A 66 -33.31 -28.32 13.68
CA GLY A 66 -33.94 -27.34 14.57
C GLY A 66 -35.10 -26.57 13.92
N THR A 67 -35.68 -25.61 14.64
CA THR A 67 -36.90 -24.90 14.19
C THR A 67 -36.65 -23.59 13.42
N THR A 68 -35.41 -23.35 13.00
CA THR A 68 -34.99 -22.08 12.38
C THR A 68 -35.69 -21.80 11.04
N CYS A 69 -35.97 -22.83 10.23
CA CYS A 69 -36.67 -22.66 8.96
C CYS A 69 -38.12 -22.16 9.15
N MET A 70 -38.82 -22.67 10.18
CA MET A 70 -40.16 -22.23 10.55
C MET A 70 -40.16 -20.78 11.07
N MET A 71 -39.19 -20.40 11.91
CA MET A 71 -39.07 -19.01 12.39
C MET A 71 -38.78 -18.01 11.27
N LYS A 72 -37.90 -18.35 10.33
CA LYS A 72 -37.65 -17.51 9.14
C LYS A 72 -38.90 -17.32 8.30
N HIS A 73 -39.68 -18.39 8.12
CA HIS A 73 -40.95 -18.32 7.41
C HIS A 73 -41.97 -17.43 8.14
N LEU A 74 -42.10 -17.52 9.46
CA LEU A 74 -43.06 -16.66 10.19
C LEU A 74 -42.80 -15.17 10.04
N ARG A 75 -41.54 -14.75 9.97
CA ARG A 75 -41.17 -13.34 9.76
C ARG A 75 -41.62 -12.79 8.42
N SER A 76 -41.80 -13.64 7.41
CA SER A 76 -42.24 -13.25 6.06
C SER A 76 -43.63 -13.77 5.70
N CYS A 77 -44.28 -14.52 6.59
CA CYS A 77 -45.61 -15.08 6.39
C CYS A 77 -46.66 -13.98 6.56
N GLN A 78 -47.15 -13.46 5.43
CA GLN A 78 -48.10 -12.35 5.32
C GLN A 78 -49.48 -12.61 5.96
N GLY A 79 -49.74 -13.82 6.48
CA GLY A 79 -51.00 -14.14 7.18
C GLY A 79 -51.01 -13.84 8.69
N SER A 80 -49.89 -13.43 9.29
CA SER A 80 -49.75 -13.35 10.76
C SER A 80 -50.51 -12.16 11.36
N THR A 81 -51.83 -12.27 11.51
CA THR A 81 -52.62 -11.40 12.39
C THR A 81 -52.24 -11.67 13.84
N THR A 82 -51.42 -10.80 14.42
CA THR A 82 -51.40 -10.62 15.87
C THR A 82 -51.47 -9.15 16.19
N SER A 83 -52.70 -8.68 16.38
CA SER A 83 -53.04 -7.50 17.16
C SER A 83 -52.70 -7.79 18.63
N SER A 84 -51.75 -7.05 19.20
CA SER A 84 -51.82 -6.60 20.60
C SER A 84 -50.64 -5.68 20.88
N ASN A 85 -50.96 -4.39 20.98
CA ASN A 85 -50.16 -3.36 21.62
C ASN A 85 -49.68 -3.82 23.00
N SER A 86 -48.38 -3.71 23.25
CA SER A 86 -47.88 -3.27 24.56
C SER A 86 -46.69 -2.36 24.33
N CYS A 87 -46.92 -1.10 24.66
CA CYS A 87 -45.96 -0.01 24.65
C CYS A 87 -44.79 -0.34 25.59
N SER A 88 -43.60 -0.56 25.05
CA SER A 88 -42.36 -0.31 25.77
C SER A 88 -41.45 0.50 24.86
N SER A 89 -41.36 1.77 25.16
CA SER A 89 -40.39 2.72 24.64
C SER A 89 -38.98 2.16 24.78
N GLN A 90 -38.47 1.54 23.72
CA GLN A 90 -37.04 1.51 23.46
C GLN A 90 -36.79 2.51 22.34
N GLN A 91 -36.27 3.67 22.75
CA GLN A 91 -35.74 4.68 21.87
C GLN A 91 -34.84 4.01 20.81
N ALA A 92 -35.17 4.19 19.53
CA ALA A 92 -34.32 3.74 18.44
C ALA A 92 -32.93 4.36 18.65
N LYS A 93 -31.89 3.53 18.75
CA LYS A 93 -30.53 4.05 18.79
C LYS A 93 -30.27 4.73 17.45
N VAL A 94 -29.71 5.94 17.49
CA VAL A 94 -29.31 6.75 16.32
C VAL A 94 -28.44 5.96 15.32
N THR A 95 -27.84 4.85 15.75
CA THR A 95 -27.10 3.89 14.91
C THR A 95 -27.95 3.17 13.85
N GLU A 96 -29.27 3.09 14.01
CA GLU A 96 -30.15 2.44 13.02
C GLU A 96 -30.43 3.33 11.79
N TYR A 97 -30.27 4.65 11.92
CA TYR A 97 -30.31 5.57 10.78
C TYR A 97 -29.01 5.56 9.95
N TYR A 98 -27.92 5.02 10.51
CA TYR A 98 -26.60 4.92 9.87
C TYR A 98 -26.23 3.49 9.46
N SER A 99 -27.19 2.57 9.42
CA SER A 99 -26.98 1.24 8.85
C SER A 99 -27.10 1.30 7.33
N SER A 100 -25.99 1.74 6.72
CA SER A 100 -25.48 1.28 5.43
C SER A 100 -26.49 1.14 4.30
N THR A 101 -26.38 2.05 3.32
CA THR A 101 -26.68 1.83 1.90
C THR A 101 -26.51 0.34 1.58
N SER A 102 -27.61 -0.37 1.38
CA SER A 102 -27.58 -1.80 1.09
C SER A 102 -26.85 -2.00 -0.23
N THR A 103 -25.56 -2.30 -0.16
CA THR A 103 -24.77 -2.68 -1.33
C THR A 103 -25.40 -3.96 -1.87
N LEU A 104 -26.08 -3.84 -3.01
CA LEU A 104 -26.61 -4.99 -3.74
C LEU A 104 -25.46 -5.98 -3.95
N ASN A 105 -25.57 -7.17 -3.36
CA ASN A 105 -24.55 -8.20 -3.48
C ASN A 105 -24.41 -8.59 -4.95
N ILE A 106 -23.28 -8.22 -5.58
CA ILE A 106 -22.98 -8.56 -6.97
C ILE A 106 -22.96 -10.10 -7.12
N PRO A 107 -23.79 -10.69 -8.00
CA PRO A 107 -23.85 -12.13 -8.19
C PRO A 107 -22.48 -12.76 -8.49
N LYS A 108 -22.19 -13.92 -7.88
CA LYS A 108 -20.91 -14.63 -8.04
C LYS A 108 -20.53 -14.85 -9.51
N ARG A 109 -21.49 -15.20 -10.35
CA ARG A 109 -21.28 -15.40 -11.80
C ARG A 109 -20.73 -14.15 -12.50
N ILE A 110 -21.17 -12.95 -12.09
CA ILE A 110 -20.70 -11.69 -12.66
C ILE A 110 -19.26 -11.42 -12.18
N LYS A 111 -18.99 -11.62 -10.88
CA LYS A 111 -17.64 -11.48 -10.33
C LYS A 111 -16.62 -12.39 -11.02
N GLU A 112 -16.99 -13.64 -11.29
CA GLU A 112 -16.13 -14.59 -11.99
C GLU A 112 -15.84 -14.16 -13.44
N LYS A 113 -16.83 -13.61 -14.16
CA LYS A 113 -16.63 -13.07 -15.51
C LYS A 113 -15.70 -11.87 -15.53
N VAL A 114 -15.90 -10.91 -14.61
CA VAL A 114 -15.03 -9.73 -14.52
C VAL A 114 -13.61 -10.13 -14.14
N LYS A 115 -13.45 -11.08 -13.21
CA LYS A 115 -12.13 -11.64 -12.85
C LYS A 115 -11.42 -12.21 -14.07
N ALA A 116 -12.09 -13.06 -14.85
CA ALA A 116 -11.51 -13.64 -16.06
C ALA A 116 -11.11 -12.56 -17.09
N ALA A 117 -11.96 -11.56 -17.30
CA ALA A 117 -11.66 -10.45 -18.21
C ALA A 117 -10.45 -9.61 -17.73
N CYS A 118 -10.33 -9.34 -16.42
CA CYS A 118 -9.15 -8.68 -15.86
C CYS A 118 -7.88 -9.50 -16.08
N THR A 119 -7.93 -10.82 -15.86
CA THR A 119 -6.79 -11.72 -16.10
C THR A 119 -6.37 -11.70 -17.56
N GLU A 120 -7.33 -11.83 -18.47
CA GLU A 120 -7.07 -11.80 -19.91
C GLU A 120 -6.51 -10.44 -20.36
N PHE A 121 -7.08 -9.33 -19.89
CA PHE A 121 -6.56 -7.98 -20.13
C PHE A 121 -5.10 -7.83 -19.70
N THR A 122 -4.76 -8.25 -18.47
CA THR A 122 -3.37 -8.14 -18.00
C THR A 122 -2.40 -8.99 -18.81
N ALA A 123 -2.85 -10.15 -19.30
CA ALA A 123 -2.03 -11.06 -20.09
C ALA A 123 -1.84 -10.60 -21.54
N LEU A 124 -2.93 -10.17 -22.21
CA LEU A 124 -2.91 -9.73 -23.60
C LEU A 124 -2.13 -8.41 -23.77
N ASP A 125 -2.29 -7.49 -22.82
CA ASP A 125 -1.70 -6.15 -22.91
C ASP A 125 -0.38 -6.02 -22.14
N CYS A 126 0.12 -7.12 -21.58
CA CYS A 126 1.34 -7.17 -20.75
C CYS A 126 1.34 -6.09 -19.65
N ARG A 127 0.21 -5.92 -18.96
CA ARG A 127 0.06 -4.91 -17.89
C ARG A 127 0.36 -5.49 -16.51
N ALA A 128 0.88 -4.65 -15.63
CA ALA A 128 1.09 -5.00 -14.22
C ALA A 128 -0.24 -5.39 -13.55
N PHE A 129 -0.20 -6.39 -12.67
CA PHE A 129 -1.41 -6.87 -11.98
C PHE A 129 -2.03 -5.80 -11.08
N GLU A 130 -1.21 -4.89 -10.57
CA GLU A 130 -1.59 -3.77 -9.72
C GLU A 130 -2.49 -2.76 -10.44
N LEU A 131 -2.46 -2.72 -11.79
CA LEU A 131 -3.24 -1.79 -12.60
C LEU A 131 -4.74 -1.87 -12.28
N VAL A 132 -5.27 -3.08 -12.05
CA VAL A 132 -6.71 -3.28 -11.76
C VAL A 132 -7.14 -2.72 -10.41
N ARG A 133 -6.19 -2.40 -9.53
CA ARG A 133 -6.43 -1.74 -8.23
C ARG A 133 -6.33 -0.23 -8.31
N GLY A 134 -5.75 0.32 -9.39
CA GLY A 134 -5.52 1.75 -9.54
C GLY A 134 -6.82 2.55 -9.58
N GLU A 135 -6.88 3.65 -8.83
CA GLU A 135 -8.07 4.49 -8.74
C GLU A 135 -8.52 5.01 -10.12
N GLY A 136 -7.59 5.40 -10.98
CA GLY A 136 -7.88 5.82 -12.36
C GLY A 136 -8.54 4.72 -13.21
N PHE A 137 -8.08 3.47 -13.09
CA PHE A 137 -8.71 2.33 -13.76
C PHE A 137 -10.12 2.08 -13.23
N LEU A 138 -10.32 2.14 -11.91
CA LEU A 138 -11.64 1.97 -11.29
C LEU A 138 -12.63 3.06 -11.74
N LYS A 139 -12.19 4.32 -11.79
CA LYS A 139 -12.99 5.45 -12.31
C LYS A 139 -13.33 5.23 -13.79
N LEU A 140 -12.37 4.82 -14.61
CA LEU A 140 -12.62 4.51 -16.02
C LEU A 140 -13.63 3.35 -16.17
N ALA A 141 -13.44 2.25 -15.43
CA ALA A 141 -14.32 1.10 -15.47
C ALA A 141 -15.76 1.45 -15.05
N GLN A 142 -15.90 2.28 -14.02
CA GLN A 142 -17.20 2.81 -13.59
C GLN A 142 -17.83 3.69 -14.67
N SER A 143 -17.09 4.61 -15.27
CA SER A 143 -17.57 5.46 -16.38
C SER A 143 -18.03 4.64 -17.59
N VAL A 144 -17.29 3.58 -17.96
CA VAL A 144 -17.67 2.66 -19.05
C VAL A 144 -18.93 1.87 -18.69
N PHE A 145 -19.03 1.38 -17.45
CA PHE A 145 -20.22 0.67 -16.97
C PHE A 145 -21.46 1.58 -17.00
N ASP A 146 -21.29 2.84 -16.60
CA ASP A 146 -22.36 3.85 -16.56
C ASP A 146 -22.80 4.26 -17.96
N ALA A 147 -21.85 4.48 -18.87
CA ALA A 147 -22.12 4.72 -20.29
C ALA A 147 -22.82 3.52 -20.96
N GLY A 148 -22.64 2.31 -20.44
CA GLY A 148 -23.29 1.10 -20.92
C GLY A 148 -24.77 0.98 -20.53
N ARG A 149 -25.23 1.61 -19.44
CA ARG A 149 -26.62 1.44 -18.95
C ARG A 149 -27.68 1.95 -19.95
N PRO A 150 -27.55 3.15 -20.55
CA PRO A 150 -28.52 3.66 -21.53
C PRO A 150 -28.64 2.79 -22.79
N VAL A 151 -27.55 2.13 -23.19
CA VAL A 151 -27.45 1.31 -24.40
C VAL A 151 -27.66 -0.19 -24.13
N SER A 152 -28.10 -0.56 -22.93
CA SER A 152 -28.30 -1.96 -22.50
C SER A 152 -29.33 -2.74 -23.31
N HIS A 153 -30.20 -2.05 -24.04
CA HIS A 153 -31.19 -2.63 -24.95
C HIS A 153 -30.58 -3.06 -26.30
N LEU A 154 -29.38 -2.58 -26.65
CA LEU A 154 -28.68 -2.96 -27.87
C LEU A 154 -28.04 -4.35 -27.69
N SER A 155 -28.24 -5.23 -28.67
CA SER A 155 -27.67 -6.59 -28.66
C SER A 155 -26.15 -6.61 -28.76
N SER A 156 -25.54 -5.54 -29.28
CA SER A 156 -24.09 -5.36 -29.33
C SER A 156 -23.73 -3.87 -29.33
N VAL A 157 -22.73 -3.51 -28.53
CA VAL A 157 -22.13 -2.18 -28.51
C VAL A 157 -20.72 -2.29 -29.08
N ASN A 158 -20.38 -1.48 -30.07
CA ASN A 158 -19.02 -1.42 -30.59
C ASN A 158 -18.13 -0.61 -29.65
N ILE A 159 -17.46 -1.31 -28.73
CA ILE A 159 -16.56 -0.69 -27.73
C ILE A 159 -15.43 0.12 -28.39
N LYS A 160 -14.97 -0.24 -29.60
CA LYS A 160 -13.94 0.54 -30.31
C LYS A 160 -14.39 1.95 -30.67
N GLY A 161 -15.70 2.17 -30.83
CA GLY A 161 -16.26 3.51 -31.06
C GLY A 161 -16.43 4.32 -29.78
N LEU A 162 -16.45 3.67 -28.61
CA LEU A 162 -16.58 4.32 -27.31
C LEU A 162 -15.22 4.76 -26.75
N ILE A 163 -14.18 3.94 -26.93
CA ILE A 163 -12.85 4.23 -26.40
C ILE A 163 -12.10 5.16 -27.35
N PRO A 164 -11.65 6.34 -26.91
CA PRO A 164 -10.92 7.28 -27.75
C PRO A 164 -9.57 6.73 -28.19
N SER A 165 -9.06 7.23 -29.33
CA SER A 165 -7.73 6.86 -29.82
C SER A 165 -6.62 7.36 -28.89
N PRO A 166 -5.42 6.72 -28.89
CA PRO A 166 -4.27 7.20 -28.12
C PRO A 166 -3.88 8.65 -28.44
N ILE A 167 -4.04 9.09 -29.70
CA ILE A 167 -3.75 10.47 -30.12
C ILE A 167 -4.73 11.46 -29.48
N THR A 168 -6.00 11.07 -29.33
CA THR A 168 -6.99 11.90 -28.62
C THR A 168 -6.60 12.05 -27.15
N ILE A 169 -6.29 10.94 -26.47
CA ILE A 169 -5.85 10.97 -25.07
C ILE A 169 -4.56 11.79 -24.90
N SER A 170 -3.60 11.67 -25.81
CA SER A 170 -2.36 12.43 -25.77
C SER A 170 -2.57 13.94 -25.91
N ARG A 171 -3.59 14.40 -26.61
CA ARG A 171 -3.91 15.85 -26.68
C ARG A 171 -4.69 16.30 -25.45
N ASP A 172 -5.59 15.45 -24.97
CA ASP A 172 -6.41 15.76 -23.81
C ASP A 172 -5.60 15.77 -22.51
N ILE A 173 -4.52 14.98 -22.40
CA ILE A 173 -3.63 14.98 -21.23
C ILE A 173 -2.83 16.28 -21.13
N ASP A 174 -2.36 16.83 -22.24
CA ASP A 174 -1.67 18.13 -22.26
C ASP A 174 -2.61 19.25 -21.81
N ARG A 175 -3.85 19.25 -22.31
CA ARG A 175 -4.88 20.20 -21.86
C ARG A 175 -5.20 20.02 -20.38
N LEU A 176 -5.36 18.78 -19.92
CA LEU A 176 -5.62 18.48 -18.52
C LEU A 176 -4.45 18.95 -17.63
N TYR A 177 -3.21 18.76 -18.07
CA TYR A 177 -2.04 19.25 -17.38
C TYR A 177 -2.07 20.77 -17.23
N GLU A 178 -2.28 21.52 -18.32
CA GLU A 178 -2.35 23.00 -18.26
C GLU A 178 -3.51 23.49 -17.36
N GLU A 179 -4.66 22.82 -17.42
CA GLU A 179 -5.80 23.12 -16.53
C GLU A 179 -5.44 22.89 -15.05
N LYS A 180 -4.82 21.74 -14.72
CA LYS A 180 -4.41 21.41 -13.35
C LYS A 180 -3.26 22.28 -12.87
N LYS A 181 -2.31 22.63 -13.75
CA LYS A 181 -1.23 23.57 -13.46
C LYS A 181 -1.77 24.94 -13.09
N LEU A 182 -2.72 25.47 -13.86
CA LEU A 182 -3.36 26.75 -13.55
C LEU A 182 -4.15 26.70 -12.24
N GLN A 183 -4.88 25.62 -11.98
CA GLN A 183 -5.57 25.40 -10.69
C GLN A 183 -4.58 25.40 -9.52
N LEU A 184 -3.44 24.73 -9.67
CA LEU A 184 -2.41 24.66 -8.66
C LEU A 184 -1.71 26.02 -8.45
N ALA A 185 -1.39 26.75 -9.52
CA ALA A 185 -0.82 28.09 -9.44
C ALA A 185 -1.74 29.07 -8.69
N ASN A 186 -3.05 29.01 -8.96
CA ASN A 186 -4.04 29.82 -8.23
C ASN A 186 -4.12 29.44 -6.75
N LEU A 187 -3.95 28.16 -6.41
CA LEU A 187 -3.90 27.72 -5.01
C LEU A 187 -2.64 28.27 -4.32
N CYS A 188 -1.49 28.17 -4.98
CA CYS A 188 -0.20 28.69 -4.49
C CYS A 188 -0.23 30.18 -4.17
N MET A 189 -0.95 31.01 -4.95
CA MET A 189 -1.08 32.44 -4.69
C MET A 189 -1.74 32.78 -3.35
N ASN A 190 -2.57 31.88 -2.81
CA ASN A 190 -3.27 32.07 -1.54
C ASN A 190 -2.51 31.48 -0.35
N MET A 191 -1.35 30.85 -0.56
CA MET A 191 -0.58 30.23 0.51
C MET A 191 0.28 31.27 1.22
N SER A 192 0.02 31.48 2.52
CA SER A 192 0.79 32.40 3.37
C SER A 192 2.15 31.83 3.81
N SER A 193 2.28 30.51 3.87
CA SER A 193 3.50 29.81 4.27
C SER A 193 3.61 28.48 3.55
N TYR A 194 4.79 28.18 3.01
CA TYR A 194 5.06 26.91 2.33
C TYR A 194 6.54 26.54 2.44
N SER A 195 6.85 25.28 2.19
CA SER A 195 8.21 24.79 1.97
C SER A 195 8.32 24.12 0.62
N VAL A 196 9.51 24.18 0.02
CA VAL A 196 9.79 23.54 -1.27
C VAL A 196 10.74 22.37 -1.03
N VAL A 197 10.43 21.22 -1.60
CA VAL A 197 11.34 20.08 -1.70
C VAL A 197 11.85 20.03 -3.13
N CYS A 198 13.16 19.94 -3.29
CA CYS A 198 13.80 19.87 -4.59
C CYS A 198 14.75 18.68 -4.63
N ASP A 199 14.46 17.75 -5.53
CA ASP A 199 15.20 16.51 -5.73
C ASP A 199 15.72 16.43 -7.16
N PHE A 200 16.99 16.08 -7.32
CA PHE A 200 17.63 15.90 -8.60
C PHE A 200 18.18 14.49 -8.71
N TRP A 201 17.88 13.82 -9.81
CA TRP A 201 18.45 12.49 -10.09
C TRP A 201 18.81 12.36 -11.56
N THR A 202 19.83 11.54 -11.81
CA THR A 202 20.18 11.12 -13.18
C THR A 202 19.71 9.69 -13.39
N GLU A 203 18.85 9.51 -14.37
CA GLU A 203 18.41 8.19 -14.80
C GLU A 203 19.57 7.51 -15.55
N ARG A 204 19.95 6.31 -15.11
CA ARG A 204 21.21 5.68 -15.52
C ARG A 204 21.18 5.13 -16.94
N PHE A 205 20.02 4.67 -17.41
CA PHE A 205 19.90 4.02 -18.70
C PHE A 205 19.96 5.01 -19.86
N THR A 206 19.31 6.15 -19.70
CA THR A 206 19.23 7.25 -20.66
C THR A 206 20.32 8.30 -20.43
N GLY A 207 20.88 8.37 -19.23
CA GLY A 207 21.82 9.42 -18.82
C GLY A 207 21.16 10.78 -18.62
N LEU A 208 19.82 10.85 -18.71
CA LEU A 208 19.06 12.09 -18.58
C LEU A 208 18.93 12.47 -17.10
N SER A 209 19.11 13.76 -16.82
CA SER A 209 18.93 14.31 -15.47
C SER A 209 17.55 14.93 -15.35
N TYR A 210 16.91 14.74 -14.20
CA TYR A 210 15.58 15.21 -13.90
C TYR A 210 15.59 16.04 -12.62
N CYS A 211 14.58 16.91 -12.51
CA CYS A 211 14.30 17.71 -11.34
C CYS A 211 12.85 17.46 -10.92
N GLY A 212 12.67 16.99 -9.69
CA GLY A 212 11.41 16.95 -8.99
C GLY A 212 11.28 18.15 -8.08
N LEU A 213 10.21 18.91 -8.24
CA LEU A 213 9.82 20.00 -7.37
C LEU A 213 8.50 19.66 -6.72
N ALA A 214 8.48 19.66 -5.40
CA ALA A 214 7.26 19.54 -4.62
C ALA A 214 7.14 20.72 -3.66
N LEU A 215 5.91 21.07 -3.34
CA LEU A 215 5.56 22.09 -2.37
C LEU A 215 4.76 21.44 -1.25
N SER A 216 5.12 21.77 -0.01
CA SER A 216 4.37 21.37 1.17
C SER A 216 3.78 22.61 1.84
N HIS A 217 2.52 22.53 2.21
CA HIS A 217 1.76 23.58 2.87
C HIS A 217 0.94 22.97 4.01
N VAL A 218 0.74 23.73 5.09
CA VAL A 218 -0.15 23.35 6.19
C VAL A 218 -1.36 24.28 6.14
N THR A 219 -2.54 23.69 5.98
CA THR A 219 -3.79 24.43 5.93
C THR A 219 -4.17 25.00 7.30
N GLU A 220 -5.17 25.89 7.33
CA GLU A 220 -5.74 26.43 8.57
C GLU A 220 -6.29 25.33 9.51
N ASP A 221 -6.74 24.19 8.94
CA ASP A 221 -7.20 23.01 9.66
C ASP A 221 -6.05 22.07 10.11
N TYR A 222 -4.81 22.57 10.11
CA TYR A 222 -3.59 21.82 10.45
C TYR A 222 -3.38 20.54 9.63
N GLN A 223 -3.85 20.51 8.38
CA GLN A 223 -3.62 19.40 7.47
C GLN A 223 -2.40 19.66 6.59
N LEU A 224 -1.48 18.70 6.55
CA LEU A 224 -0.34 18.76 5.64
C LEU A 224 -0.81 18.40 4.22
N GLN A 225 -0.53 19.28 3.28
CA GLN A 225 -0.78 19.07 1.86
C GLN A 225 0.53 19.14 1.09
N ASN A 226 0.77 18.13 0.26
CA ASN A 226 1.90 18.11 -0.66
C ASN A 226 1.42 18.16 -2.10
N PHE A 227 2.06 18.99 -2.89
CA PHE A 227 1.79 19.16 -4.30
C PHE A 227 3.08 18.92 -5.06
N VAL A 228 3.06 17.96 -5.98
CA VAL A 228 4.11 17.87 -6.99
C VAL A 228 3.89 19.03 -7.95
N LEU A 229 4.81 19.98 -7.97
CA LEU A 229 4.78 21.11 -8.88
C LEU A 229 5.25 20.65 -10.26
N ASP A 230 6.47 20.14 -10.35
CA ASP A 230 7.07 19.72 -11.61
C ASP A 230 7.87 18.42 -11.42
N CYS A 231 7.87 17.57 -12.44
CA CYS A 231 8.82 16.46 -12.61
C CYS A 231 9.32 16.54 -14.05
N VAL A 232 10.43 17.22 -14.25
CA VAL A 232 10.85 17.70 -15.57
C VAL A 232 12.32 17.36 -15.85
N LEU A 233 12.67 17.28 -17.13
CA LEU A 233 14.05 17.14 -17.55
C LEU A 233 14.85 18.39 -17.13
N TYR A 234 16.03 18.16 -16.55
CA TYR A 234 17.03 19.20 -16.33
C TYR A 234 17.86 19.32 -17.61
N ASP A 235 17.62 20.40 -18.35
CA ASP A 235 18.12 20.66 -19.70
C ASP A 235 19.25 21.70 -19.75
N ALA A 236 19.69 22.23 -18.60
CA ALA A 236 20.79 23.17 -18.56
C ALA A 236 22.14 22.47 -18.78
N GLU A 237 23.00 23.11 -19.57
CA GLU A 237 24.27 22.54 -20.09
C GLU A 237 25.14 21.88 -19.03
N LEU A 238 25.32 22.56 -17.88
CA LEU A 238 26.14 22.07 -16.77
C LEU A 238 25.40 22.23 -15.44
N PRO A 239 25.45 21.21 -14.55
CA PRO A 239 24.90 21.29 -13.19
C PRO A 239 25.83 22.10 -12.28
N SER A 240 25.89 23.42 -12.53
CA SER A 240 26.50 24.40 -11.64
C SER A 240 25.47 24.87 -10.61
N ALA A 241 25.94 25.35 -9.45
CA ALA A 241 25.05 25.87 -8.42
C ALA A 241 24.15 27.01 -8.92
N ASN A 242 24.68 27.87 -9.79
CA ASN A 242 23.93 28.98 -10.39
C ASN A 242 22.86 28.47 -11.36
N ASN A 243 23.20 27.52 -12.24
CA ASN A 243 22.25 26.98 -13.21
C ASN A 243 21.11 26.23 -12.52
N ILE A 244 21.42 25.45 -11.47
CA ILE A 244 20.41 24.79 -10.63
C ILE A 244 19.47 25.83 -10.02
N ARG A 245 20.02 26.91 -9.43
CA ARG A 245 19.20 27.95 -8.82
C ARG A 245 18.30 28.66 -9.84
N THR A 246 18.86 29.10 -10.97
CA THR A 246 18.10 29.74 -12.05
C THR A 246 17.01 28.82 -12.60
N PHE A 247 17.32 27.53 -12.80
CA PHE A 247 16.35 26.54 -13.25
C PHE A 247 15.19 26.43 -12.26
N VAL A 248 15.46 26.22 -10.98
CA VAL A 248 14.42 26.07 -9.95
C VAL A 248 13.60 27.35 -9.77
N ASP A 249 14.24 28.53 -9.73
CA ASP A 249 13.54 29.82 -9.63
C ASP A 249 12.61 30.03 -10.83
N SER A 250 13.02 29.65 -12.05
CA SER A 250 12.17 29.77 -13.25
C SER A 250 10.92 28.88 -13.18
N ARG A 251 11.06 27.68 -12.61
CA ARG A 251 9.95 26.73 -12.43
C ARG A 251 8.98 27.22 -11.37
N LEU A 252 9.48 27.65 -10.22
CA LEU A 252 8.67 28.24 -9.15
C LEU A 252 7.93 29.49 -9.61
N LEU A 253 8.58 30.36 -10.39
CA LEU A 253 7.97 31.56 -10.94
C LEU A 253 6.77 31.23 -11.86
N SER A 254 6.80 30.09 -12.56
CA SER A 254 5.66 29.63 -13.38
C SER A 254 4.40 29.30 -12.57
N TYR A 255 4.55 29.13 -11.24
CA TYR A 255 3.45 28.97 -10.28
C TYR A 255 3.20 30.25 -9.46
N GLY A 256 3.85 31.37 -9.80
CA GLY A 256 3.78 32.62 -9.03
C GLY A 256 4.56 32.60 -7.71
N LEU A 257 5.46 31.62 -7.53
CA LEU A 257 6.22 31.45 -6.30
C LEU A 257 7.62 32.06 -6.42
N ILE A 258 8.07 32.76 -5.38
CA ILE A 258 9.39 33.39 -5.32
C ILE A 258 10.06 33.02 -3.99
N LEU A 259 11.24 32.41 -4.08
CA LEU A 259 12.03 32.10 -2.89
C LEU A 259 12.52 33.38 -2.22
N ASN A 260 12.41 33.41 -0.90
CA ASN A 260 12.92 34.46 -0.03
C ASN A 260 13.32 33.84 1.32
N ASP A 261 13.91 34.63 2.23
CA ASP A 261 14.52 34.11 3.45
C ASP A 261 13.54 33.41 4.42
N SER A 262 12.22 33.67 4.32
CA SER A 262 11.22 32.97 5.13
C SER A 262 10.82 31.59 4.59
N ILE A 263 11.18 31.29 3.33
CA ILE A 263 10.82 30.03 2.67
C ILE A 263 11.88 28.96 2.95
N PHE A 264 11.41 27.81 3.42
CA PHE A 264 12.26 26.66 3.64
C PHE A 264 12.41 25.83 2.37
N VAL A 265 13.64 25.48 2.03
CA VAL A 265 13.95 24.64 0.87
C VAL A 265 14.71 23.40 1.31
N VAL A 266 14.12 22.22 1.12
CA VAL A 266 14.71 20.93 1.46
C VAL A 266 15.40 20.36 0.22
N THR A 267 16.69 20.11 0.33
CA THR A 267 17.50 19.50 -0.75
C THR A 267 18.46 18.46 -0.19
N ASP A 268 19.07 17.64 -1.05
CA ASP A 268 20.15 16.75 -0.65
C ASP A 268 21.33 17.50 0.00
N ASN A 269 22.31 16.76 0.50
CA ASN A 269 23.45 17.33 1.20
C ASN A 269 24.69 17.53 0.31
N GLU A 270 24.55 17.49 -1.01
CA GLU A 270 25.65 17.73 -1.93
C GLU A 270 26.16 19.17 -1.90
N LYS A 271 27.45 19.34 -2.19
CA LYS A 271 28.11 20.66 -2.17
C LYS A 271 27.45 21.64 -3.14
N LYS A 272 27.00 21.14 -4.30
CA LYS A 272 26.34 21.95 -5.33
C LYS A 272 24.99 22.48 -4.86
N MET A 273 24.15 21.62 -4.27
CA MET A 273 22.85 22.01 -3.72
C MET A 273 22.99 22.98 -2.56
N ARG A 274 23.96 22.75 -1.67
CA ARG A 274 24.30 23.71 -0.60
C ARG A 274 24.68 25.09 -1.13
N SER A 275 25.40 25.14 -2.25
CA SER A 275 25.81 26.39 -2.88
C SER A 275 24.66 27.07 -3.62
N ALA A 276 23.76 26.31 -4.26
CA ALA A 276 22.64 26.85 -5.05
C ALA A 276 21.57 27.53 -4.16
N PHE A 277 21.36 26.98 -2.97
CA PHE A 277 20.33 27.44 -2.01
C PHE A 277 20.94 28.11 -0.79
N LYS A 278 22.11 28.74 -0.94
CA LYS A 278 22.80 29.43 0.17
C LYS A 278 22.13 30.76 0.55
N GLU A 279 21.54 31.45 -0.41
CA GLU A 279 21.00 32.80 -0.28
C GLU A 279 19.52 32.83 -0.71
N LYS A 280 18.76 33.82 -0.22
CA LYS A 280 17.36 34.05 -0.60
C LYS A 280 16.45 32.82 -0.38
N CYS A 281 16.72 32.07 0.68
CA CYS A 281 15.92 30.96 1.21
C CYS A 281 16.59 30.37 2.44
N THR A 282 15.82 29.71 3.30
CA THR A 282 16.36 28.90 4.41
C THR A 282 16.50 27.44 3.98
N ARG A 283 17.72 27.00 3.68
CA ARG A 283 17.95 25.62 3.24
C ARG A 283 18.00 24.63 4.40
N ILE A 284 17.26 23.54 4.27
CA ILE A 284 17.34 22.35 5.14
C ILE A 284 17.95 21.20 4.34
N GLY A 285 18.90 20.49 4.94
CA GLY A 285 19.48 19.29 4.33
C GLY A 285 18.64 18.05 4.60
N CYS A 286 18.41 17.23 3.58
CA CYS A 286 17.68 15.98 3.70
C CYS A 286 18.39 15.00 4.66
N SER A 287 17.71 14.66 5.77
CA SER A 287 18.19 13.72 6.79
C SER A 287 18.27 12.29 6.26
N ILE A 288 17.33 11.87 5.40
CA ILE A 288 17.33 10.53 4.79
C ILE A 288 18.54 10.35 3.89
N HIS A 289 18.79 11.28 2.98
CA HIS A 289 19.98 11.26 2.13
C HIS A 289 21.26 11.25 2.97
N PHE A 290 21.29 12.00 4.08
CA PHE A 290 22.43 11.99 4.98
C PHE A 290 22.66 10.61 5.61
N VAL A 291 21.65 9.99 6.22
CA VAL A 291 21.78 8.65 6.84
C VAL A 291 22.18 7.61 5.80
N ASN A 292 21.52 7.60 4.64
CA ASN A 292 21.83 6.69 3.54
C ASN A 292 23.28 6.80 3.08
N LYS A 293 23.79 8.03 2.89
CA LYS A 293 25.16 8.26 2.46
C LYS A 293 26.20 7.76 3.47
N GLN A 294 25.85 7.76 4.75
CA GLN A 294 26.77 7.38 5.82
C GLN A 294 26.84 5.87 5.97
N LEU A 295 25.70 5.20 5.81
CA LEU A 295 25.67 3.75 5.59
C LEU A 295 26.43 3.38 4.32
N GLU A 296 26.24 4.12 3.22
CA GLU A 296 26.99 3.85 1.99
C GLU A 296 28.49 3.89 2.23
N HIS A 297 28.96 4.94 2.91
CA HIS A 297 30.37 5.09 3.20
C HIS A 297 30.93 3.97 4.08
N SER A 298 30.17 3.53 5.09
CA SER A 298 30.65 2.45 5.96
C SER A 298 30.88 1.14 5.22
N PHE A 299 30.14 0.85 4.15
CA PHE A 299 30.26 -0.39 3.38
C PHE A 299 31.09 -0.29 2.11
N THR A 300 31.31 0.91 1.57
CA THR A 300 31.91 1.08 0.23
C THR A 300 33.16 1.95 0.19
N SER A 301 33.33 2.87 1.14
CA SER A 301 34.38 3.87 1.10
C SER A 301 35.55 3.48 1.99
N THR A 302 36.77 3.57 1.49
CA THR A 302 37.99 3.35 2.29
C THR A 302 38.46 4.63 2.99
N GLU A 303 38.07 5.79 2.45
CA GLU A 303 38.50 7.11 2.92
C GLU A 303 37.38 8.15 2.69
N LEU A 304 37.21 9.06 3.64
CA LEU A 304 36.34 10.24 3.56
C LEU A 304 37.08 11.49 4.01
N ASP A 305 37.09 12.53 3.17
CA ASP A 305 37.74 13.81 3.49
C ASP A 305 39.15 13.65 4.06
N LYS A 306 39.96 12.74 3.48
CA LYS A 306 41.33 12.41 3.93
C LYS A 306 41.43 11.67 5.25
N LYS A 307 40.34 11.06 5.72
CA LYS A 307 40.29 10.21 6.92
C LYS A 307 39.89 8.79 6.55
N PRO A 308 40.56 7.76 7.10
CA PRO A 308 40.21 6.38 6.82
C PRO A 308 38.82 6.05 7.39
N VAL A 309 38.06 5.23 6.67
CA VAL A 309 36.84 4.60 7.15
C VAL A 309 37.21 3.19 7.62
N ASP A 310 37.24 2.98 8.93
CA ASP A 310 37.67 1.72 9.53
C ASP A 310 36.48 0.80 9.75
N CYS A 311 35.97 0.23 8.66
CA CYS A 311 34.86 -0.75 8.64
C CYS A 311 35.22 -1.99 7.82
N LYS A 312 36.47 -2.45 7.90
CA LYS A 312 37.06 -3.44 7.00
C LYS A 312 36.29 -4.76 6.98
N ASN A 313 35.84 -5.24 8.14
CA ASN A 313 35.14 -6.52 8.24
C ASN A 313 33.77 -6.45 7.54
N ALA A 314 32.99 -5.40 7.85
CA ALA A 314 31.71 -5.14 7.20
C ALA A 314 31.87 -4.88 5.68
N GLN A 315 32.91 -4.15 5.28
CA GLN A 315 33.22 -3.88 3.86
C GLN A 315 33.60 -5.13 3.08
N ASN A 316 34.42 -6.01 3.66
CA ASN A 316 34.82 -7.26 3.05
C ASN A 316 33.62 -8.21 2.86
N LEU A 317 32.82 -8.39 3.92
CA LEU A 317 31.58 -9.17 3.86
C LEU A 317 30.65 -8.62 2.77
N PHE A 318 30.40 -7.31 2.77
CA PHE A 318 29.56 -6.66 1.78
C PHE A 318 30.08 -6.86 0.34
N ARG A 319 31.40 -6.76 0.13
CA ARG A 319 32.05 -7.01 -1.16
C ARG A 319 31.83 -8.45 -1.63
N TYR A 320 31.94 -9.43 -0.74
CA TYR A 320 31.73 -10.85 -1.07
C TYR A 320 30.27 -11.11 -1.42
N VAL A 321 29.32 -10.64 -0.59
CA VAL A 321 27.88 -10.74 -0.85
C VAL A 321 27.53 -10.14 -2.22
N ARG A 322 27.99 -8.91 -2.48
CA ARG A 322 27.74 -8.22 -3.76
C ARG A 322 28.30 -8.99 -4.96
N THR A 323 29.50 -9.57 -4.82
CA THR A 323 30.15 -10.33 -5.90
C THR A 323 29.34 -11.58 -6.24
N ILE A 324 28.94 -12.35 -5.21
CA ILE A 324 28.13 -13.56 -5.38
C ILE A 324 26.75 -13.21 -5.94
N ALA A 325 26.05 -12.22 -5.38
CA ALA A 325 24.75 -11.80 -5.86
C ALA A 325 24.79 -11.35 -7.33
N THR A 326 25.82 -10.59 -7.71
CA THR A 326 26.01 -10.17 -9.10
C THR A 326 26.22 -11.36 -10.03
N TYR A 327 27.04 -12.34 -9.63
CA TYR A 327 27.26 -13.56 -10.41
C TYR A 327 25.99 -14.38 -10.60
N VAL A 328 25.25 -14.67 -9.52
CA VAL A 328 24.02 -15.48 -9.57
C VAL A 328 22.97 -14.82 -10.46
N ARG A 329 22.88 -13.49 -10.42
CA ARG A 329 21.99 -12.71 -11.29
C ARG A 329 22.40 -12.79 -12.77
N ARG A 330 23.68 -12.59 -13.08
CA ARG A 330 24.21 -12.61 -14.47
C ARG A 330 24.21 -14.00 -15.10
N SER A 331 24.37 -15.05 -14.30
CA SER A 331 24.37 -16.44 -14.75
C SER A 331 22.97 -17.06 -14.86
N TYR A 332 21.90 -16.28 -14.65
CA TYR A 332 20.50 -16.74 -14.64
C TYR A 332 20.21 -17.87 -13.64
N ARG A 333 21.07 -18.06 -12.63
CA ARG A 333 20.95 -19.14 -11.65
C ARG A 333 20.00 -18.83 -10.49
N GLN A 334 19.47 -17.61 -10.43
CA GLN A 334 18.44 -17.22 -9.45
C GLN A 334 17.18 -18.11 -9.48
N ILE A 335 16.89 -18.80 -10.60
CA ILE A 335 15.77 -19.74 -10.69
C ILE A 335 15.91 -20.93 -9.73
N LYS A 336 17.13 -21.21 -9.27
CA LYS A 336 17.43 -22.28 -8.31
C LYS A 336 17.21 -21.86 -6.85
N LEU A 337 16.94 -20.58 -6.60
CA LEU A 337 16.78 -20.04 -5.25
C LEU A 337 15.30 -19.86 -4.92
N LYS A 338 14.92 -20.11 -3.66
CA LYS A 338 13.54 -19.86 -3.19
C LYS A 338 13.14 -18.38 -3.26
N ARG A 339 14.11 -17.48 -3.04
CA ARG A 339 13.94 -16.02 -3.07
C ARG A 339 14.95 -15.44 -4.05
N LYS A 340 14.51 -14.50 -4.90
CA LYS A 340 15.37 -13.87 -5.89
C LYS A 340 16.29 -12.87 -5.21
N LEU A 341 17.61 -13.06 -5.33
CA LEU A 341 18.62 -12.12 -4.85
C LEU A 341 18.40 -10.74 -5.47
N GLN A 342 18.33 -9.72 -4.62
CA GLN A 342 18.18 -8.34 -5.02
C GLN A 342 19.54 -7.65 -5.01
N LEU A 343 19.77 -6.72 -5.93
CA LEU A 343 20.85 -5.74 -5.80
C LEU A 343 20.22 -4.43 -5.37
N TYR A 344 20.86 -3.73 -4.45
CA TYR A 344 20.43 -2.40 -4.05
C TYR A 344 20.64 -1.41 -5.21
N SER A 345 19.85 -0.34 -5.24
CA SER A 345 20.13 0.81 -6.10
C SER A 345 21.12 1.71 -5.38
N ASP A 346 22.22 2.14 -6.02
CA ASP A 346 23.14 3.06 -5.34
C ASP A 346 22.49 4.43 -5.01
N THR A 347 21.32 4.75 -5.59
CA THR A 347 20.55 5.95 -5.23
C THR A 347 19.78 5.83 -3.92
N ARG A 348 19.60 4.61 -3.38
CA ARG A 348 18.83 4.31 -2.17
C ARG A 348 19.52 3.20 -1.39
N PHE A 349 20.52 3.59 -0.61
CA PHE A 349 21.37 2.65 0.14
C PHE A 349 20.63 1.84 1.20
N ASN A 350 19.41 2.23 1.61
CA ASN A 350 18.52 1.38 2.40
C ASN A 350 18.25 0.01 1.75
N GLY A 351 18.34 -0.09 0.42
CA GLY A 351 18.31 -1.37 -0.30
C GLY A 351 19.41 -2.37 0.10
N VAL A 352 20.48 -1.93 0.77
CA VAL A 352 21.52 -2.83 1.29
C VAL A 352 20.99 -3.73 2.38
N PHE A 353 20.14 -3.23 3.29
CA PHE A 353 19.49 -4.07 4.29
C PHE A 353 18.72 -5.21 3.61
N TYR A 354 17.84 -4.87 2.66
CA TYR A 354 17.08 -5.87 1.89
C TYR A 354 17.98 -6.84 1.11
N MET A 355 19.08 -6.37 0.52
CA MET A 355 20.03 -7.24 -0.17
C MET A 355 20.68 -8.26 0.80
N LEU A 356 21.15 -7.80 1.96
CA LEU A 356 21.77 -8.66 2.96
C LEU A 356 20.76 -9.65 3.55
N GLU A 357 19.54 -9.19 3.87
CA GLU A 357 18.46 -10.03 4.39
C GLU A 357 18.07 -11.13 3.39
N VAL A 358 17.85 -10.78 2.11
CA VAL A 358 17.55 -11.76 1.06
C VAL A 358 18.71 -12.72 0.84
N PHE A 359 19.96 -12.25 0.95
CA PHE A 359 21.14 -13.09 0.82
C PHE A 359 21.25 -14.09 1.97
N LEU A 360 21.03 -13.63 3.20
CA LEU A 360 21.00 -14.46 4.40
C LEU A 360 19.92 -15.55 4.29
N ASP A 361 18.71 -15.18 3.85
CA ASP A 361 17.60 -16.12 3.66
C ASP A 361 17.95 -17.31 2.76
N VAL A 362 18.77 -17.07 1.72
CA VAL A 362 19.15 -18.09 0.74
C VAL A 362 20.57 -18.60 0.94
N TYR A 363 21.25 -18.22 2.03
CA TYR A 363 22.67 -18.50 2.26
C TYR A 363 22.99 -19.99 2.12
N ASP A 364 22.16 -20.85 2.73
CA ASP A 364 22.36 -22.29 2.74
C ASP A 364 22.09 -22.96 1.36
N GLU A 365 21.42 -22.26 0.44
CA GLU A 365 21.19 -22.71 -0.95
C GLU A 365 22.35 -22.34 -1.88
N LEU A 366 23.14 -21.31 -1.52
CA LEU A 366 24.20 -20.75 -2.37
C LEU A 366 25.29 -21.75 -2.78
N PRO A 367 25.76 -22.71 -1.95
CA PRO A 367 26.78 -23.66 -2.35
C PRO A 367 26.41 -24.47 -3.61
N GLY A 368 25.12 -24.78 -3.81
CA GLY A 368 24.63 -25.50 -5.00
C GLY A 368 24.41 -24.61 -6.23
N VAL A 369 24.58 -23.28 -6.08
CA VAL A 369 24.26 -22.27 -7.09
C VAL A 369 25.50 -21.55 -7.60
N VAL A 370 26.49 -21.30 -6.75
CA VAL A 370 27.76 -20.65 -7.13
C VAL A 370 28.68 -21.58 -7.94
N ASN A 371 29.66 -21.03 -8.65
CA ASN A 371 30.76 -21.80 -9.25
C ASN A 371 31.90 -22.00 -8.24
N ASN A 372 32.81 -22.92 -8.55
CA ASN A 372 33.96 -23.23 -7.70
C ASN A 372 34.80 -21.99 -7.34
N ASP A 373 34.99 -21.05 -8.28
CA ASP A 373 35.77 -19.83 -8.05
C ASP A 373 35.16 -18.88 -7.01
N LEU A 374 33.86 -19.02 -6.71
CA LEU A 374 33.14 -18.22 -5.72
C LEU A 374 32.85 -18.98 -4.42
N ILE A 375 33.21 -20.25 -4.34
CA ILE A 375 33.07 -21.03 -3.09
C ILE A 375 33.99 -20.45 -2.01
N ASP A 376 35.21 -20.03 -2.37
CA ASP A 376 36.14 -19.41 -1.42
C ASP A 376 35.55 -18.10 -0.86
N TYR A 377 34.92 -17.29 -1.72
CA TYR A 377 34.23 -16.07 -1.30
C TYR A 377 33.05 -16.36 -0.37
N LEU A 378 32.25 -17.39 -0.67
CA LEU A 378 31.12 -17.78 0.16
C LEU A 378 31.57 -18.31 1.53
N THR A 379 32.63 -19.13 1.53
CA THR A 379 33.20 -19.71 2.76
C THR A 379 33.87 -18.65 3.63
N ALA A 380 34.40 -17.59 3.02
CA ALA A 380 34.98 -16.46 3.73
C ALA A 380 33.92 -15.48 4.30
N ILE A 381 32.63 -15.63 3.97
CA ILE A 381 31.57 -14.83 4.59
C ILE A 381 31.32 -15.38 6.00
N ASP A 382 31.60 -14.53 6.98
CA ASP A 382 31.15 -14.72 8.36
C ASP A 382 29.62 -14.58 8.41
N LYS A 383 28.93 -15.71 8.63
CA LYS A 383 27.47 -15.76 8.68
C LYS A 383 26.93 -15.09 9.94
N ASP A 384 27.63 -15.22 11.07
CA ASP A 384 27.21 -14.61 12.34
C ASP A 384 27.27 -13.08 12.22
N LEU A 385 28.34 -12.55 11.62
CA LEU A 385 28.43 -11.13 11.30
C LEU A 385 27.34 -10.68 10.30
N LEU A 386 27.01 -11.50 9.29
CA LEU A 386 25.92 -11.18 8.35
C LEU A 386 24.57 -11.05 9.08
N GLU A 387 24.27 -11.97 10.00
CA GLU A 387 23.06 -11.95 10.84
C GLU A 387 23.04 -10.70 11.72
N GLU A 388 24.13 -10.41 12.43
CA GLU A 388 24.28 -9.20 13.25
C GLU A 388 24.08 -7.90 12.46
N LEU A 389 24.63 -7.82 11.25
CA LEU A 389 24.48 -6.66 10.38
C LEU A 389 23.04 -6.48 9.90
N CYS A 390 22.33 -7.56 9.56
CA CYS A 390 20.92 -7.51 9.18
C CYS A 390 20.08 -6.96 10.34
N ASP A 391 20.26 -7.49 11.54
CA ASP A 391 19.54 -7.04 12.74
C ASP A 391 19.86 -5.59 13.09
N PHE A 392 21.13 -5.18 12.95
CA PHE A 392 21.55 -3.82 13.20
C PHE A 392 20.93 -2.82 12.21
N LEU A 393 20.94 -3.13 10.92
CA LEU A 393 20.47 -2.23 9.85
C LEU A 393 18.93 -2.06 9.83
N LYS A 394 18.19 -3.01 10.39
CA LYS A 394 16.73 -2.96 10.46
C LYS A 394 16.20 -1.67 11.09
N LEU A 395 16.85 -1.18 12.16
CA LEU A 395 16.44 0.07 12.80
C LEU A 395 16.71 1.30 11.93
N PHE A 396 17.76 1.26 11.11
CA PHE A 396 18.05 2.33 10.15
C PHE A 396 17.02 2.37 9.03
N ASP A 397 16.61 1.22 8.51
CA ASP A 397 15.55 1.13 7.49
C ASP A 397 14.23 1.69 8.03
N GLN A 398 13.81 1.28 9.22
CA GLN A 398 12.63 1.81 9.90
C GLN A 398 12.70 3.33 10.14
N ALA A 399 13.86 3.84 10.55
CA ALA A 399 14.09 5.26 10.75
C ALA A 399 13.99 6.06 9.44
N ILE A 400 14.47 5.50 8.34
CA ILE A 400 14.38 6.12 7.00
C ILE A 400 12.93 6.16 6.55
N ASP A 401 12.19 5.06 6.69
CA ASP A 401 10.77 5.00 6.33
C ASP A 401 9.94 6.01 7.13
N GLU A 402 10.17 6.10 8.44
CA GLU A 402 9.44 7.02 9.33
C GLU A 402 9.71 8.51 9.02
N LEU A 403 10.90 8.82 8.52
CA LEU A 403 11.29 10.17 8.06
C LEU A 403 10.81 10.48 6.63
N SER A 404 10.46 9.46 5.86
CA SER A 404 10.01 9.57 4.46
C SER A 404 8.49 9.71 4.34
N ASP A 405 7.76 9.77 5.46
CA ASP A 405 6.32 9.98 5.47
C ASP A 405 5.96 11.34 4.85
N GLU A 406 5.16 11.31 3.80
CA GLU A 406 4.67 12.52 3.11
C GLU A 406 3.33 12.98 3.69
N GLU A 407 2.52 12.10 4.26
CA GLU A 407 1.17 12.45 4.75
C GLU A 407 1.20 13.16 6.10
N LYS A 408 2.26 12.96 6.88
CA LYS A 408 2.40 13.53 8.24
C LYS A 408 3.67 14.37 8.37
N PRO A 409 3.69 15.40 9.23
CA PRO A 409 4.92 16.13 9.50
C PRO A 409 6.01 15.19 10.04
N THR A 410 7.23 15.32 9.53
CA THR A 410 8.38 14.47 9.91
C THR A 410 9.52 15.21 10.58
N ILE A 411 9.60 16.55 10.41
CA ILE A 411 10.73 17.35 10.90
C ILE A 411 10.95 17.23 12.41
N TYR A 412 9.88 17.12 13.21
CA TYR A 412 9.97 16.97 14.67
C TYR A 412 10.55 15.59 15.08
N LYS A 413 10.46 14.58 14.21
CA LYS A 413 10.99 13.23 14.45
C LYS A 413 12.51 13.15 14.26
N VAL A 414 13.10 14.11 13.55
CA VAL A 414 14.54 14.11 13.22
C VAL A 414 15.41 14.04 14.48
N ILE A 415 15.11 14.84 15.51
CA ILE A 415 15.89 14.86 16.77
C ILE A 415 15.73 13.55 17.55
N PRO A 416 14.50 13.06 17.84
CA PRO A 416 14.31 11.76 18.50
C PRO A 416 14.94 10.58 17.75
N ILE A 417 14.73 10.49 16.44
CA ILE A 417 15.28 9.39 15.62
C ILE A 417 16.81 9.44 15.62
N ARG A 418 17.40 10.62 15.54
CA ARG A 418 18.85 10.77 15.69
C ARG A 418 19.35 10.21 17.02
N GLN A 419 18.69 10.54 18.13
CA GLN A 419 19.09 10.04 19.44
C GLN A 419 18.90 8.51 19.55
N LEU A 420 17.82 7.98 18.98
CA LEU A 420 17.57 6.55 18.88
C LEU A 420 18.69 5.83 18.13
N LEU A 421 19.08 6.34 16.95
CA LEU A 421 20.18 5.78 16.16
C LEU A 421 21.54 5.92 16.86
N LEU A 422 21.76 6.99 17.64
CA LEU A 422 22.99 7.16 18.44
C LEU A 422 23.09 6.10 19.53
N ASN A 423 22.01 5.87 20.26
CA ASN A 423 21.95 4.85 21.30
C ASN A 423 22.14 3.45 20.69
N HIS A 424 21.59 3.21 19.50
CA HIS A 424 21.77 1.95 18.77
C HIS A 424 23.22 1.73 18.30
N CYS A 425 23.95 2.82 18.03
CA CYS A 425 25.38 2.79 17.72
C CYS A 425 26.28 2.62 18.96
N GLU A 426 25.73 2.47 20.18
CA GLU A 426 26.55 2.19 21.35
C GLU A 426 27.16 0.79 21.26
N ILE A 427 28.48 0.74 21.45
CA ILE A 427 29.27 -0.50 21.37
C ILE A 427 29.02 -1.32 22.63
N LYS A 428 28.63 -2.58 22.43
CA LYS A 428 28.43 -3.58 23.48
C LYS A 428 29.62 -4.55 23.50
N CYS A 429 29.84 -5.21 24.64
CA CYS A 429 30.91 -6.19 24.78
C CYS A 429 30.75 -7.37 23.81
N ASP A 430 29.50 -7.79 23.62
CA ASP A 430 29.11 -8.97 22.83
C ASP A 430 29.02 -8.70 21.32
N ASP A 431 29.21 -7.46 20.87
CA ASP A 431 29.20 -7.14 19.43
C ASP A 431 30.42 -7.79 18.74
N SER A 432 30.23 -8.37 17.55
CA SER A 432 31.34 -8.79 16.69
C SER A 432 32.26 -7.62 16.31
N ASP A 433 33.51 -7.91 15.94
CA ASP A 433 34.48 -6.86 15.58
C ASP A 433 33.98 -6.01 14.39
N GLY A 434 33.35 -6.63 13.39
CA GLY A 434 32.76 -5.90 12.26
C GLY A 434 31.58 -5.00 12.66
N LEU A 435 30.76 -5.41 13.64
CA LEU A 435 29.69 -4.58 14.16
C LEU A 435 30.25 -3.42 15.02
N LYS A 436 31.28 -3.68 15.83
CA LYS A 436 31.98 -2.65 16.62
C LYS A 436 32.56 -1.56 15.73
N GLU A 437 33.21 -1.94 14.64
CA GLU A 437 33.72 -1.02 13.60
C GLU A 437 32.61 -0.13 13.03
N LEU A 438 31.49 -0.74 12.62
CA LEU A 438 30.35 -0.04 12.03
C LEU A 438 29.71 0.95 13.02
N LYS A 439 29.45 0.48 14.25
CA LYS A 439 28.91 1.29 15.34
C LYS A 439 29.83 2.44 15.72
N PHE A 440 31.14 2.19 15.79
CA PHE A 440 32.12 3.23 16.04
C PHE A 440 32.10 4.30 14.96
N PHE A 441 32.11 3.90 13.69
CA PHE A 441 32.09 4.83 12.56
C PHE A 441 30.81 5.68 12.55
N LEU A 442 29.64 5.04 12.63
CA LEU A 442 28.34 5.74 12.60
C LEU A 442 28.12 6.59 13.87
N GLY A 443 28.61 6.13 15.02
CA GLY A 443 28.53 6.81 16.30
C GLY A 443 29.47 8.03 16.44
N LYS A 444 30.72 7.93 15.96
CA LYS A 444 31.70 9.04 16.02
C LYS A 444 31.60 10.03 14.86
N SER A 445 31.34 9.56 13.63
CA SER A 445 31.56 10.35 12.41
C SER A 445 30.33 11.15 11.98
N THR A 446 29.12 10.79 12.44
CA THR A 446 27.95 11.05 11.61
C THR A 446 26.78 11.70 12.34
N LEU A 447 26.22 11.05 13.37
CA LEU A 447 24.99 11.56 14.00
C LEU A 447 25.27 12.78 14.88
N ARG A 448 26.51 12.99 15.36
CA ARG A 448 26.87 14.18 16.14
C ARG A 448 26.94 15.49 15.32
N LEU A 449 27.02 15.43 13.99
CA LEU A 449 27.41 16.58 13.15
C LEU A 449 26.28 17.35 12.46
N THR A 450 25.01 16.93 12.56
CA THR A 450 23.97 17.46 11.64
C THR A 450 22.62 17.71 12.26
N LEU A 451 22.63 18.46 13.35
CA LEU A 451 21.81 19.67 13.39
C LEU A 451 22.70 20.83 13.82
N ARG A 452 23.58 21.28 12.92
CA ARG A 452 23.80 22.72 12.84
C ARG A 452 22.48 23.33 12.36
N PHE A 453 21.47 23.37 13.23
CA PHE A 453 20.69 24.59 13.37
C PHE A 453 21.74 25.64 13.70
N THR A 454 22.29 26.28 12.67
CA THR A 454 23.31 27.32 12.84
C THR A 454 22.69 28.40 13.71
N SER A 455 23.00 28.41 15.01
CA SER A 455 23.00 29.56 15.95
C SER A 455 21.84 30.58 15.92
N SER A 456 20.76 30.33 15.16
CA SER A 456 19.71 31.29 14.82
C SER A 456 18.39 30.93 15.49
N TRP A 457 18.27 29.70 16.03
CA TRP A 457 17.17 29.32 16.91
C TRP A 457 17.48 29.61 18.39
N ALA A 458 18.75 29.84 18.75
CA ALA A 458 19.13 30.31 20.09
C ALA A 458 18.76 31.79 20.33
N THR A 459 18.22 32.47 19.32
CA THR A 459 17.74 33.86 19.38
C THR A 459 16.22 33.98 19.18
N LEU A 460 15.49 32.86 19.09
CA LEU A 460 14.03 32.84 18.92
C LEU A 460 13.30 31.96 19.97
N THR A 461 13.98 31.69 21.08
CA THR A 461 13.34 31.51 22.40
C THR A 461 13.64 32.75 23.21
#